data_AF-A0A2R8FBZ7-F1
#
_entry.id   AF-A0A2R8FBZ7-F1
#
_cell.length_a   1.000
_cell.length_b   1.000
_cell.length_c   1.000
_cell.angle_alpha   90.00
_cell.angle_beta   90.00
_cell.angle_gamma   90.00
#
_symmetry.space_group_name_H-M   'P 1'
#
loop_
_entity.id
_entity.type
_entity.pdbx_description
1 polymer ?
#
loop_
_entity_poly.entity_id
_entity_poly.type
_entity_poly.pdbx_seq_one_letter_code
_entity_poly.pdbx_strand_id
1 'polypeptide(L)'
;MSKPEHKPNIPYITKATMKGLRIKTLAYLASLKDARQLVYYFLKDPRSCVRLARALLVPKEALQKGNLFFYNCNTVNDLIEELNCPNRKLLIGFSYCQKPKRCPKGRFNDACQYDPTNPICTSCSIGTMMCLNVYRYDIVIIPTFIDIAKHLYALKKRYPKDQILFAVTACELSLKMFGDYASVMNLKGVGIRLTGRICNTFKAFKLAERGIKPGVTILEEDGFEALAQILGGSNFPDSKVS
;
A
#
# COMPACT_ATOMS: atom_id res chain seq x y z
N MET A 1 -10.24 18.57 -9.02
CA MET A 1 -10.06 17.19 -9.54
C MET A 1 -11.23 16.86 -10.44
N SER A 2 -11.01 16.36 -11.67
CA SER A 2 -12.11 15.91 -12.54
C SER A 2 -12.81 14.71 -11.87
N LYS A 3 -14.11 14.84 -11.56
CA LYS A 3 -14.91 13.73 -11.02
C LYS A 3 -14.86 12.56 -12.01
N PRO A 4 -14.46 11.35 -11.60
CA PRO A 4 -14.37 10.22 -12.53
C PRO A 4 -15.77 9.87 -13.06
N GLU A 5 -15.82 9.47 -14.34
CA GLU A 5 -16.94 8.76 -14.97
C GLU A 5 -17.53 7.75 -13.97
N HIS A 6 -18.83 7.87 -13.69
CA HIS A 6 -19.67 7.02 -12.85
C HIS A 6 -18.90 6.02 -11.95
N LYS A 7 -18.58 6.43 -10.71
CA LYS A 7 -17.97 5.57 -9.69
C LYS A 7 -18.93 4.42 -9.36
N PRO A 8 -18.60 3.16 -9.73
CA PRO A 8 -19.47 2.05 -9.40
C PRO A 8 -19.42 1.80 -7.89
N ASN A 9 -20.59 1.57 -7.30
CA ASN A 9 -20.69 1.14 -5.90
C ASN A 9 -20.41 -0.37 -5.80
N ILE A 10 -19.13 -0.73 -5.86
CA ILE A 10 -18.71 -2.11 -5.68
C ILE A 10 -18.56 -2.38 -4.18
N PRO A 11 -19.24 -3.38 -3.61
CA PRO A 11 -19.01 -3.75 -2.22
C PRO A 11 -17.54 -4.09 -2.04
N TYR A 12 -16.99 -3.75 -0.88
CA TYR A 12 -15.67 -4.18 -0.47
C TYR A 12 -15.60 -5.72 -0.38
N ILE A 13 -14.67 -6.27 0.37
CA ILE A 13 -14.57 -7.73 0.46
C ILE A 13 -15.85 -8.34 1.04
N THR A 14 -16.36 -9.38 0.39
CA THR A 14 -17.55 -10.10 0.88
C THR A 14 -17.16 -11.05 2.01
N LYS A 15 -18.14 -11.47 2.83
CA LYS A 15 -17.93 -12.53 3.84
C LYS A 15 -17.35 -13.81 3.22
N ALA A 16 -17.77 -14.15 1.99
CA ALA A 16 -17.26 -15.30 1.25
C ALA A 16 -15.77 -15.15 0.86
N THR A 17 -15.35 -13.94 0.45
CA THR A 17 -13.93 -13.65 0.20
C THR A 17 -13.12 -13.75 1.50
N MET A 18 -13.65 -13.21 2.60
CA MET A 18 -13.01 -13.22 3.92
C MET A 18 -12.86 -14.61 4.53
N LYS A 19 -13.82 -15.51 4.29
CA LYS A 19 -13.77 -16.89 4.79
C LYS A 19 -12.50 -17.57 4.30
N GLY A 20 -11.64 -17.97 5.24
CA GLY A 20 -10.37 -18.64 4.96
C GLY A 20 -9.35 -17.77 4.23
N LEU A 21 -9.45 -16.43 4.30
CA LEU A 21 -8.55 -15.53 3.59
C LEU A 21 -7.08 -15.83 3.89
N ARG A 22 -6.71 -16.03 5.17
CA ARG A 22 -5.35 -16.39 5.56
C ARG A 22 -4.81 -17.63 4.85
N ILE A 23 -5.60 -18.71 4.80
CA ILE A 23 -5.22 -19.95 4.12
C ILE A 23 -5.05 -19.69 2.61
N LYS A 24 -5.97 -18.94 1.99
CA LYS A 24 -5.87 -18.53 0.57
C LYS A 24 -4.61 -17.70 0.32
N THR A 25 -4.27 -16.78 1.23
CA THR A 25 -3.05 -15.96 1.18
C THR A 25 -1.80 -16.82 1.25
N LEU A 26 -1.73 -17.73 2.22
CA LEU A 26 -0.59 -18.64 2.39
C LEU A 26 -0.42 -19.55 1.17
N ALA A 27 -1.51 -20.16 0.68
CA ALA A 27 -1.48 -21.00 -0.52
C ALA A 27 -1.02 -20.21 -1.76
N TYR A 28 -1.46 -18.96 -1.90
CA TYR A 28 -1.02 -18.10 -2.99
C TYR A 28 0.45 -17.69 -2.86
N LEU A 29 0.90 -17.29 -1.68
CA LEU A 29 2.32 -17.02 -1.42
C LEU A 29 3.18 -18.25 -1.70
N ALA A 30 2.76 -19.44 -1.29
CA ALA A 30 3.49 -20.68 -1.58
C ALA A 30 3.62 -20.95 -3.10
N SER A 31 2.64 -20.52 -3.90
CA SER A 31 2.70 -20.65 -5.37
C SER A 31 3.68 -19.68 -6.02
N LEU A 32 4.07 -18.59 -5.35
CA LEU A 32 4.98 -17.59 -5.88
C LEU A 32 6.43 -17.93 -5.53
N LYS A 33 7.32 -17.94 -6.54
CA LYS A 33 8.76 -18.19 -6.32
C LYS A 33 9.39 -17.14 -5.41
N ASP A 34 9.09 -15.87 -5.65
CA ASP A 34 9.67 -14.75 -4.90
C ASP A 34 9.22 -14.72 -3.43
N ALA A 35 7.97 -15.12 -3.17
CA ALA A 35 7.47 -15.23 -1.81
C ALA A 35 8.20 -16.34 -1.04
N ARG A 36 8.47 -17.50 -1.67
CA ARG A 36 9.26 -18.57 -1.04
C ARG A 36 10.66 -18.09 -0.67
N GLN A 37 11.29 -17.27 -1.53
CA GLN A 37 12.60 -16.69 -1.24
C GLN A 37 12.54 -15.70 -0.05
N LEU A 38 11.51 -14.85 0.01
CA LEU A 38 11.30 -13.95 1.14
C LEU A 38 11.08 -14.73 2.45
N VAL A 39 10.25 -15.77 2.42
CA VAL A 39 10.03 -16.65 3.59
C VAL A 39 11.33 -17.29 4.04
N TYR A 40 12.14 -17.81 3.13
CA TYR A 40 13.46 -18.36 3.46
C TYR A 40 14.34 -17.35 4.19
N TYR A 41 14.37 -16.09 3.74
CA TYR A 41 15.12 -15.04 4.44
C TYR A 41 14.52 -14.68 5.81
N PHE A 42 13.20 -14.67 5.96
CA PHE A 42 12.58 -14.41 7.26
C PHE A 42 12.89 -15.51 8.27
N LEU A 43 12.88 -16.77 7.84
CA LEU A 43 13.15 -17.90 8.74
C LEU A 43 14.62 -17.96 9.20
N LYS A 44 15.53 -17.17 8.62
CA LYS A 44 16.92 -17.05 9.11
C LYS A 44 17.06 -16.16 10.35
N ASP A 45 16.10 -15.29 10.63
CA ASP A 45 16.08 -14.46 11.84
C ASP A 45 15.22 -15.15 12.92
N PRO A 46 15.81 -15.65 14.02
CA PRO A 46 15.05 -16.28 15.10
C PRO A 46 13.95 -15.38 15.66
N ARG A 47 14.15 -14.05 15.67
CA ARG A 47 13.14 -13.09 16.13
C ARG A 47 11.93 -13.04 15.18
N SER A 48 12.17 -13.21 13.88
CA SER A 48 11.10 -13.30 12.88
C SER A 48 10.27 -14.56 13.07
N CYS A 49 10.88 -15.69 13.45
CA CYS A 49 10.14 -16.92 13.78
C CYS A 49 9.23 -16.74 15.00
N VAL A 50 9.72 -16.09 16.06
CA VAL A 50 8.91 -15.77 17.25
C VAL A 50 7.76 -14.83 16.88
N ARG A 51 8.02 -13.79 16.07
CA ARG A 51 6.97 -12.88 15.58
C ARG A 51 5.95 -13.58 14.69
N LEU A 52 6.38 -14.53 13.85
CA LEU A 52 5.50 -15.35 13.02
C LEU A 52 4.60 -16.24 13.89
N ALA A 53 5.17 -16.96 14.86
CA ALA A 53 4.38 -17.75 15.81
C ALA A 53 3.36 -16.86 16.53
N ARG A 54 3.77 -15.68 17.00
CA ARG A 54 2.88 -14.71 17.65
C ARG A 54 1.79 -14.20 16.70
N ALA A 55 2.10 -13.90 15.44
CA ALA A 55 1.11 -13.40 14.46
C ALA A 55 0.09 -14.48 14.04
N LEU A 56 0.50 -15.75 14.06
CA LEU A 56 -0.38 -16.89 13.84
C LEU A 56 -1.33 -17.12 15.03
N LEU A 57 -0.81 -17.01 16.26
CA LEU A 57 -1.58 -17.18 17.50
C LEU A 57 -2.52 -15.99 17.78
N VAL A 58 -2.02 -14.77 17.60
CA VAL A 58 -2.75 -13.52 17.84
C VAL A 58 -2.75 -12.72 16.54
N PRO A 59 -3.80 -12.89 15.70
CA PRO A 59 -4.00 -12.07 14.52
C PRO A 59 -3.97 -10.60 14.90
N LYS A 60 -3.00 -9.85 14.36
CA LYS A 60 -3.02 -8.40 14.50
C LYS A 60 -3.63 -7.81 13.24
N GLU A 61 -4.93 -7.56 13.31
CA GLU A 61 -5.59 -6.77 12.27
C GLU A 61 -5.13 -5.32 12.36
N ALA A 62 -5.07 -4.64 11.21
CA ALA A 62 -4.85 -3.21 11.18
C ALA A 62 -6.05 -2.49 11.79
N LEU A 63 -5.81 -1.42 12.54
CA LEU A 63 -6.87 -0.54 13.00
C LEU A 63 -7.44 0.19 11.79
N GLN A 64 -8.71 -0.03 11.48
CA GLN A 64 -9.36 0.60 10.33
C GLN A 64 -10.16 1.84 10.76
N LYS A 65 -9.90 2.98 10.12
CA LYS A 65 -10.70 4.21 10.21
C LYS A 65 -11.00 4.71 8.80
N GLY A 66 -12.23 4.57 8.33
CA GLY A 66 -12.60 4.92 6.94
C GLY A 66 -11.81 4.08 5.93
N ASN A 67 -11.07 4.75 5.03
CA ASN A 67 -10.17 4.09 4.08
C ASN A 67 -8.75 3.87 4.61
N LEU A 68 -8.43 4.24 5.85
CA LEU A 68 -7.10 4.12 6.44
C LEU A 68 -6.99 2.85 7.30
N PHE A 69 -5.93 2.08 7.09
CA PHE A 69 -5.58 0.85 7.78
C PHE A 69 -4.25 1.07 8.49
N PHE A 70 -4.26 1.23 9.81
CA PHE A 70 -3.06 1.51 10.58
C PHE A 70 -2.41 0.24 11.12
N TYR A 71 -1.11 0.10 10.88
CA TYR A 71 -0.31 -1.05 11.29
C TYR A 71 0.72 -0.56 12.30
N ASN A 72 0.59 -1.02 13.55
CA ASN A 72 1.46 -0.61 14.66
C ASN A 72 1.51 0.92 14.92
N CYS A 73 0.52 1.67 14.44
CA CYS A 73 0.19 3.05 14.79
C CYS A 73 -1.34 3.21 14.82
N ASN A 74 -1.86 4.35 15.26
CA ASN A 74 -3.30 4.58 15.41
C ASN A 74 -3.83 5.76 14.57
N THR A 75 -2.94 6.68 14.18
CA THR A 75 -3.29 7.87 13.39
C THR A 75 -2.21 8.21 12.37
N VAL A 76 -2.54 9.13 11.45
CA VAL A 76 -1.55 9.72 10.52
C VAL A 76 -0.52 10.55 11.29
N ASN A 77 -0.94 11.26 12.34
CA ASN A 77 -0.04 12.04 13.20
C ASN A 77 0.99 11.15 13.91
N ASP A 78 0.60 9.98 14.42
CA ASP A 78 1.54 9.01 15.02
C ASP A 78 2.64 8.61 14.01
N LEU A 79 2.30 8.51 12.72
CA LEU A 79 3.26 8.20 11.67
C LEU A 79 4.17 9.39 11.37
N ILE A 80 3.64 10.62 11.37
CA ILE A 80 4.41 11.86 11.17
C ILE A 80 5.38 12.09 12.34
N GLU A 81 4.92 11.91 13.58
CA GLU A 81 5.76 11.96 14.77
C GLU A 81 6.89 10.93 14.70
N GLU A 82 6.57 9.71 14.27
CA GLU A 82 7.59 8.69 14.06
C GLU A 82 8.58 9.12 12.96
N LEU A 83 8.15 9.77 11.88
CA LEU A 83 9.03 10.27 10.82
C LEU A 83 9.99 11.37 11.29
N ASN A 84 9.63 12.11 12.33
CA ASN A 84 10.48 13.14 12.93
C ASN A 84 11.60 12.55 13.83
N CYS A 85 11.53 11.25 14.15
CA CYS A 85 12.58 10.57 14.89
C CYS A 85 13.80 10.26 13.98
N PRO A 86 15.03 10.24 14.52
CA PRO A 86 16.22 9.83 13.76
C PRO A 86 16.14 8.36 13.34
N ASN A 87 16.84 8.01 12.25
CA ASN A 87 16.94 6.64 11.71
C ASN A 87 15.58 6.06 11.31
N ARG A 88 14.86 6.81 10.47
CA ARG A 88 13.55 6.45 9.94
C ARG A 88 13.57 6.52 8.42
N LYS A 89 12.99 5.52 7.78
CA LYS A 89 12.88 5.44 6.32
C LYS A 89 11.43 5.20 5.95
N LEU A 90 10.85 6.11 5.18
CA LEU A 90 9.49 5.96 4.66
C LEU A 90 9.52 5.40 3.25
N LEU A 91 8.76 4.33 3.02
CA LEU A 91 8.38 3.87 1.70
C LEU A 91 6.97 4.35 1.37
N ILE A 92 6.81 5.03 0.24
CA ILE A 92 5.49 5.41 -0.28
C ILE A 92 5.19 4.51 -1.47
N GLY A 93 4.16 3.69 -1.35
CA GLY A 93 3.80 2.72 -2.37
C GLY A 93 2.48 3.05 -3.04
N PHE A 94 2.44 3.06 -4.37
CA PHE A 94 1.21 3.20 -5.13
C PHE A 94 0.89 1.92 -5.89
N SER A 95 -0.30 1.36 -5.68
CA SER A 95 -0.79 0.28 -6.53
C SER A 95 -0.93 0.76 -7.97
N TYR A 96 -0.32 0.04 -8.92
CA TYR A 96 -0.35 0.39 -10.35
C TYR A 96 -1.77 0.51 -10.96
N CYS A 97 -2.76 -0.11 -10.31
CA CYS A 97 -4.17 -0.06 -10.70
C CYS A 97 -4.76 1.36 -10.61
N GLN A 98 -4.14 2.24 -9.81
CA GLN A 98 -4.48 3.66 -9.72
C GLN A 98 -4.04 4.46 -10.94
N LYS A 99 -3.03 3.98 -11.70
CA LYS A 99 -2.60 4.67 -12.91
C LYS A 99 -3.81 4.80 -13.86
N PRO A 100 -4.01 5.98 -14.50
CA PRO A 100 -5.10 6.17 -15.43
C PRO A 100 -4.94 5.25 -16.64
N LYS A 101 -6.06 4.96 -17.33
CA LYS A 101 -6.04 4.11 -18.54
C LYS A 101 -5.09 4.65 -19.62
N ARG A 102 -4.98 5.98 -19.72
CA ARG A 102 -4.15 6.70 -20.70
C ARG A 102 -2.78 7.10 -20.13
N CYS A 103 -2.29 6.45 -19.07
CA CYS A 103 -0.96 6.72 -18.54
C CYS A 103 0.10 6.59 -19.67
N PRO A 104 0.97 7.60 -19.89
CA PRO A 104 1.92 7.58 -21.00
C PRO A 104 2.94 6.44 -20.91
N LYS A 105 3.24 5.97 -19.69
CA LYS A 105 4.12 4.82 -19.44
C LYS A 105 3.38 3.49 -19.38
N GLY A 106 2.08 3.47 -19.64
CA GLY A 106 1.22 2.31 -19.45
C GLY A 106 0.77 2.14 -18.00
N ARG A 107 -0.29 1.34 -17.83
CA ARG A 107 -1.02 1.22 -16.56
C ARG A 107 -0.54 0.06 -15.68
N PHE A 108 -0.26 -1.10 -16.27
CA PHE A 108 -0.01 -2.34 -15.50
C PHE A 108 1.47 -2.70 -15.46
N ASN A 109 2.28 -1.75 -15.01
CA ASN A 109 3.71 -1.94 -14.77
C ASN A 109 4.16 -1.07 -13.59
N ASP A 110 5.40 -1.25 -13.17
CA ASP A 110 6.10 -0.43 -12.18
C ASP A 110 6.64 0.90 -12.76
N ALA A 111 6.80 1.00 -14.08
CA ALA A 111 7.27 2.20 -14.76
C ALA A 111 6.31 3.38 -14.60
N CYS A 112 6.56 4.25 -13.62
CA CYS A 112 5.91 5.56 -13.48
C CYS A 112 6.98 6.61 -13.34
N GLN A 113 6.95 7.58 -14.24
CA GLN A 113 7.81 8.74 -14.21
C GLN A 113 6.89 9.95 -14.28
N TYR A 114 6.92 10.77 -13.23
CA TYR A 114 6.17 12.01 -13.23
C TYR A 114 6.71 12.93 -14.34
N ASP A 115 5.79 13.45 -15.16
CA ASP A 115 6.08 14.40 -16.23
C ASP A 115 5.20 15.64 -16.01
N PRO A 116 5.77 16.78 -15.57
CA PRO A 116 5.01 17.99 -15.28
C PRO A 116 4.42 18.64 -16.54
N THR A 117 4.90 18.26 -17.73
CA THR A 117 4.39 18.80 -19.00
C THR A 117 3.18 18.02 -19.53
N ASN A 118 2.96 16.80 -19.02
CA ASN A 118 1.87 15.94 -19.47
C ASN A 118 0.62 16.12 -18.58
N PRO A 119 -0.53 16.56 -19.14
CA PRO A 119 -1.73 16.83 -18.35
C PRO A 119 -2.29 15.57 -17.65
N ILE A 120 -2.07 14.38 -18.20
CA ILE A 120 -2.52 13.12 -17.58
C ILE A 120 -1.70 12.83 -16.32
N CYS A 121 -0.40 13.13 -16.34
CA CYS A 121 0.48 12.95 -15.20
C CYS A 121 0.15 13.95 -14.09
N THR A 122 -0.01 15.23 -14.42
CA THR A 122 -0.33 16.28 -13.44
C THR A 122 -1.71 16.13 -12.82
N SER A 123 -2.67 15.54 -13.55
CA SER A 123 -4.02 15.30 -13.04
C SER A 123 -4.21 13.98 -12.28
N CYS A 124 -3.27 13.04 -12.37
CA CYS A 124 -3.40 11.74 -11.70
C CYS A 124 -2.92 11.82 -10.24
N SER A 125 -3.58 11.09 -9.33
CA SER A 125 -3.25 11.14 -7.90
C SER A 125 -1.79 10.77 -7.60
N ILE A 126 -1.24 9.79 -8.32
CA ILE A 126 0.18 9.41 -8.17
C ILE A 126 1.08 10.58 -8.56
N GLY A 127 0.82 11.24 -9.68
CA GLY A 127 1.61 12.37 -10.17
C GLY A 127 1.53 13.57 -9.24
N THR A 128 0.35 13.87 -8.70
CA THR A 128 0.20 14.89 -7.66
C THR A 128 1.04 14.57 -6.43
N MET A 129 1.02 13.32 -5.95
CA MET A 129 1.84 12.90 -4.81
C MET A 129 3.35 12.91 -5.12
N MET A 130 3.74 12.56 -6.34
CA MET A 130 5.13 12.69 -6.80
C MET A 130 5.58 14.14 -6.86
N CYS A 131 4.70 15.06 -7.26
CA CYS A 131 4.98 16.49 -7.27
C CYS A 131 5.15 17.05 -5.85
N LEU A 132 4.33 16.61 -4.90
CA LEU A 132 4.43 16.99 -3.49
C LEU A 132 5.66 16.36 -2.81
N ASN A 133 6.01 15.13 -3.20
CA ASN A 133 7.21 14.46 -2.75
C ASN A 133 8.43 14.96 -3.55
N VAL A 134 8.92 16.17 -3.24
CA VAL A 134 10.13 16.78 -3.83
C VAL A 134 11.39 15.99 -3.44
N TYR A 135 11.45 14.74 -3.89
CA TYR A 135 12.46 13.71 -3.63
C TYR A 135 12.75 13.43 -2.15
N ARG A 136 11.78 13.69 -1.27
CA ARG A 136 11.93 13.49 0.19
C ARG A 136 11.91 12.02 0.59
N TYR A 137 11.04 11.23 -0.03
CA TYR A 137 10.85 9.82 0.31
C TYR A 137 10.90 8.91 -0.92
N ASP A 138 11.24 7.64 -0.69
CA ASP A 138 11.26 6.61 -1.73
C ASP A 138 9.83 6.30 -2.17
N ILE A 139 9.50 6.62 -3.42
CA ILE A 139 8.24 6.24 -4.06
C ILE A 139 8.45 4.98 -4.89
N VAL A 140 7.57 4.00 -4.71
CA VAL A 140 7.52 2.80 -5.55
C VAL A 140 6.12 2.59 -6.11
N ILE A 141 6.07 2.07 -7.32
CA ILE A 141 4.84 1.54 -7.89
C ILE A 141 4.81 0.04 -7.62
N ILE A 142 3.65 -0.45 -7.20
CA ILE A 142 3.45 -1.83 -6.76
C ILE A 142 2.57 -2.54 -7.79
N PRO A 143 3.15 -3.40 -8.66
CA PRO A 143 2.39 -4.27 -9.54
C PRO A 143 1.68 -5.39 -8.81
N THR A 144 2.39 -6.05 -7.90
CA THR A 144 1.89 -7.22 -7.19
C THR A 144 1.92 -7.03 -5.69
N PHE A 145 1.04 -7.74 -4.98
CA PHE A 145 1.03 -7.76 -3.52
C PHE A 145 2.42 -8.10 -2.93
N ILE A 146 3.16 -9.01 -3.58
CA ILE A 146 4.47 -9.43 -3.10
C ILE A 146 5.55 -8.36 -3.29
N ASP A 147 5.37 -7.42 -4.22
CA ASP A 147 6.35 -6.36 -4.47
C ASP A 147 6.44 -5.38 -3.28
N ILE A 148 5.34 -5.17 -2.55
CA ILE A 148 5.35 -4.41 -1.28
C ILE A 148 6.37 -5.03 -0.32
N ALA A 149 6.28 -6.34 -0.12
CA ALA A 149 7.17 -7.08 0.77
C ALA A 149 8.62 -7.06 0.27
N LYS A 150 8.85 -7.16 -1.04
CA LYS A 150 10.22 -7.08 -1.61
C LYS A 150 10.86 -5.72 -1.36
N HIS A 151 10.14 -4.63 -1.62
CA HIS A 151 10.67 -3.28 -1.43
C HIS A 151 10.98 -2.99 0.04
N LEU A 152 10.10 -3.40 0.96
CA LEU A 152 10.33 -3.23 2.39
C LEU A 152 11.49 -4.10 2.89
N TYR A 153 11.62 -5.32 2.39
CA TYR A 153 12.77 -6.18 2.69
C TYR A 153 14.09 -5.58 2.16
N ALA A 154 14.09 -5.07 0.93
CA ALA A 154 15.25 -4.42 0.34
C ALA A 154 15.68 -3.18 1.15
N LEU A 155 14.72 -2.34 1.58
CA LEU A 155 14.98 -1.22 2.48
C LEU A 155 15.56 -1.68 3.82
N LYS A 156 15.00 -2.74 4.43
CA LYS A 156 15.53 -3.26 5.68
C LYS A 156 16.94 -3.81 5.54
N LYS A 157 17.28 -4.44 4.41
CA LYS A 157 18.63 -4.90 4.13
C LYS A 157 19.61 -3.73 3.94
N ARG A 158 19.17 -2.65 3.28
CA ARG A 158 19.98 -1.43 3.06
C ARG A 158 20.16 -0.62 4.34
N TYR A 159 19.14 -0.58 5.19
CA TYR A 159 19.11 0.19 6.44
C TYR A 159 18.74 -0.73 7.62
N PRO A 160 19.63 -1.66 8.04
CA PRO A 160 19.31 -2.67 9.03
C PRO A 160 18.99 -2.10 10.42
N LYS A 161 19.58 -0.96 10.76
CA LYS A 161 19.38 -0.28 12.06
C LYS A 161 18.18 0.66 12.08
N ASP A 162 17.66 1.04 10.92
CA ASP A 162 16.56 2.00 10.82
C ASP A 162 15.21 1.29 11.02
N GLN A 163 14.25 2.04 11.55
CA GLN A 163 12.86 1.62 11.54
C GLN A 163 12.26 2.00 10.19
N ILE A 164 11.78 0.98 9.48
CA ILE A 164 11.13 1.15 8.17
C ILE A 164 9.65 1.45 8.44
N LEU A 165 9.20 2.54 7.81
CA LEU A 165 7.83 3.02 7.81
C LEU A 165 7.25 2.89 6.42
N PHE A 166 5.92 2.82 6.30
CA PHE A 166 5.28 2.78 5.00
C PHE A 166 3.96 3.55 4.93
N ALA A 167 3.66 4.07 3.76
CA ALA A 167 2.34 4.56 3.36
C ALA A 167 2.02 3.94 2.00
N VAL A 168 1.10 2.98 1.94
CA VAL A 168 0.83 2.24 0.69
C VAL A 168 -0.63 2.29 0.30
N THR A 169 -0.91 2.53 -0.97
CA THR A 169 -2.27 2.42 -1.50
C THR A 169 -2.50 1.00 -2.05
N ALA A 170 -3.64 0.39 -1.70
CA ALA A 170 -4.04 -0.91 -2.25
C ALA A 170 -5.54 -1.16 -2.09
N CYS A 171 -6.06 -2.24 -2.68
CA CYS A 171 -7.42 -2.67 -2.34
C CYS A 171 -7.46 -3.30 -0.95
N GLU A 172 -8.64 -3.29 -0.33
CA GLU A 172 -8.81 -3.85 1.02
C GLU A 172 -8.34 -5.30 1.16
N LEU A 173 -8.60 -6.12 0.13
CA LEU A 173 -8.15 -7.50 0.10
C LEU A 173 -6.62 -7.59 0.27
N SER A 174 -5.86 -6.82 -0.51
CA SER A 174 -4.39 -6.77 -0.40
C SER A 174 -3.93 -6.23 0.95
N LEU A 175 -4.59 -5.19 1.49
CA LEU A 175 -4.25 -4.63 2.81
C LEU A 175 -4.47 -5.64 3.94
N LYS A 176 -5.55 -6.43 3.89
CA LYS A 176 -5.79 -7.51 4.87
C LYS A 176 -4.81 -8.66 4.69
N MET A 177 -4.48 -9.03 3.45
CA MET A 177 -3.42 -10.03 3.17
C MET A 177 -2.05 -9.57 3.68
N PHE A 178 -1.80 -8.26 3.68
CA PHE A 178 -0.56 -7.64 4.15
C PHE A 178 -0.40 -7.64 5.67
N GLY A 179 -1.50 -7.71 6.44
CA GLY A 179 -1.45 -7.55 7.90
C GLY A 179 -0.54 -8.53 8.62
N ASP A 180 -0.59 -9.81 8.25
CA ASP A 180 0.28 -10.82 8.83
C ASP A 180 1.76 -10.52 8.52
N TYR A 181 2.06 -10.10 7.29
CA TYR A 181 3.41 -9.69 6.89
C TYR A 181 3.90 -8.48 7.68
N ALA A 182 3.08 -7.42 7.79
CA ALA A 182 3.40 -6.22 8.54
C ALA A 182 3.69 -6.51 10.01
N SER A 183 2.91 -7.42 10.61
CA SER A 183 3.09 -7.89 11.98
C SER A 183 4.42 -8.64 12.15
N VAL A 184 4.70 -9.61 11.26
CA VAL A 184 5.95 -10.41 11.30
C VAL A 184 7.19 -9.54 11.13
N MET A 185 7.09 -8.51 10.30
CA MET A 185 8.20 -7.60 10.00
C MET A 185 8.31 -6.43 10.96
N ASN A 186 7.42 -6.33 11.96
CA ASN A 186 7.32 -5.20 12.88
C ASN A 186 7.31 -3.85 12.14
N LEU A 187 6.55 -3.80 11.05
CA LEU A 187 6.42 -2.60 10.23
C LEU A 187 5.39 -1.66 10.88
N LYS A 188 5.67 -0.37 10.83
CA LYS A 188 4.76 0.69 11.26
C LYS A 188 4.35 1.50 10.04
N GLY A 189 3.07 1.80 9.88
CA GLY A 189 2.62 2.51 8.69
C GLY A 189 1.12 2.50 8.45
N VAL A 190 0.73 3.06 7.32
CA VAL A 190 -0.67 3.17 6.91
C VAL A 190 -0.88 2.53 5.54
N GLY A 191 -1.90 1.67 5.45
CA GLY A 191 -2.49 1.20 4.22
C GLY A 191 -3.68 2.07 3.86
N ILE A 192 -3.77 2.52 2.61
CA ILE A 192 -4.82 3.43 2.14
C ILE A 192 -5.65 2.69 1.12
N ARG A 193 -6.89 2.42 1.48
CA ARG A 193 -7.81 1.62 0.69
C ARG A 193 -8.24 2.40 -0.55
N LEU A 194 -8.06 1.76 -1.68
CA LEU A 194 -8.61 2.20 -2.95
C LEU A 194 -10.06 1.77 -3.12
N THR A 195 -10.81 2.55 -3.88
CA THR A 195 -12.23 2.36 -4.18
C THR A 195 -12.47 2.30 -5.70
N GLY A 196 -13.73 2.37 -6.14
CA GLY A 196 -14.12 2.26 -7.54
C GLY A 196 -14.06 0.82 -8.02
N ARG A 197 -13.36 0.53 -9.12
CA ARG A 197 -13.28 -0.84 -9.67
C ARG A 197 -12.25 -1.69 -8.93
N ILE A 198 -12.50 -2.02 -7.67
CA ILE A 198 -11.57 -2.75 -6.78
C ILE A 198 -11.57 -4.26 -7.00
N CYS A 199 -10.56 -4.93 -6.44
CA CYS A 199 -10.52 -6.39 -6.34
C CYS A 199 -11.15 -6.81 -5.01
N ASN A 200 -12.44 -7.18 -5.03
CA ASN A 200 -13.18 -7.61 -3.84
C ASN A 200 -13.31 -9.15 -3.71
N THR A 201 -12.80 -9.89 -4.70
CA THR A 201 -12.70 -11.35 -4.69
C THR A 201 -11.28 -11.80 -4.97
N PHE A 202 -10.93 -12.99 -4.47
CA PHE A 202 -9.61 -13.57 -4.71
C PHE A 202 -9.34 -13.85 -6.20
N LYS A 203 -10.38 -14.20 -6.98
CA LYS A 203 -10.28 -14.40 -8.43
C LYS A 203 -9.95 -13.08 -9.14
N ALA A 204 -10.65 -12.00 -8.81
CA ALA A 204 -10.38 -10.67 -9.37
C ALA A 204 -8.99 -10.17 -8.97
N PHE A 205 -8.56 -10.43 -7.72
CA PHE A 205 -7.20 -10.14 -7.27
C PHE A 205 -6.14 -10.85 -8.13
N LYS A 206 -6.22 -12.17 -8.30
CA LYS A 206 -5.27 -12.92 -9.14
C LYS A 206 -5.21 -12.45 -10.59
N LEU A 207 -6.34 -12.02 -11.16
CA LEU A 207 -6.38 -11.43 -12.50
C LEU A 207 -5.70 -10.06 -12.52
N ALA A 208 -5.97 -9.24 -11.51
CA ALA A 208 -5.36 -7.94 -11.38
C ALA A 208 -3.85 -8.04 -11.24
N GLU A 209 -3.28 -9.01 -10.51
CA GLU A 209 -1.83 -9.26 -10.41
C GLU A 209 -1.17 -9.63 -11.75
N ARG A 210 -1.96 -9.96 -12.78
CA ARG A 210 -1.52 -10.24 -14.15
C ARG A 210 -1.80 -9.07 -15.10
N GLY A 211 -2.12 -7.90 -14.57
CA GLY A 211 -2.51 -6.71 -15.35
C GLY A 211 -3.91 -6.79 -15.97
N ILE A 212 -4.74 -7.77 -15.60
CA ILE A 212 -6.08 -7.94 -16.18
C ILE A 212 -7.11 -7.27 -15.25
N LYS A 213 -7.44 -6.01 -15.52
CA LYS A 213 -8.43 -5.25 -14.74
C LYS A 213 -9.14 -4.17 -15.58
N PRO A 214 -10.47 -4.29 -15.80
CA PRO A 214 -11.18 -3.45 -16.78
C PRO A 214 -11.36 -1.98 -16.35
N GLY A 215 -11.43 -1.71 -15.04
CA GLY A 215 -11.69 -0.36 -14.52
C GLY A 215 -10.58 0.18 -13.64
N VAL A 216 -10.64 1.49 -13.38
CA VAL A 216 -9.67 2.24 -12.57
C VAL A 216 -10.07 2.22 -11.10
N THR A 217 -9.07 2.17 -10.24
CA THR A 217 -9.24 2.33 -8.80
C THR A 217 -9.01 3.78 -8.41
N ILE A 218 -9.79 4.28 -7.47
CA ILE A 218 -9.78 5.68 -7.07
C ILE A 218 -9.13 5.79 -5.69
N LEU A 219 -8.32 6.83 -5.51
CA LEU A 219 -7.88 7.31 -4.20
C LEU A 219 -8.93 8.31 -3.73
N GLU A 220 -9.61 8.00 -2.63
CA GLU A 220 -10.59 8.90 -2.02
C GLU A 220 -9.90 10.08 -1.33
N GLU A 221 -10.69 11.09 -1.00
CA GLU A 221 -10.23 12.35 -0.38
C GLU A 221 -9.51 12.11 0.94
N ASP A 222 -10.05 11.28 1.85
CA ASP A 222 -9.40 10.93 3.12
C ASP A 222 -8.01 10.28 2.92
N GLY A 223 -7.88 9.43 1.90
CA GLY A 223 -6.62 8.82 1.53
C GLY A 223 -5.64 9.80 0.88
N PHE A 224 -6.14 10.74 0.10
CA PHE A 224 -5.34 11.79 -0.53
C PHE A 224 -4.79 12.75 0.54
N GLU A 225 -5.64 13.24 1.44
CA GLU A 225 -5.27 14.11 2.55
C GLU A 225 -4.24 13.44 3.46
N ALA A 226 -4.44 12.16 3.82
CA ALA A 226 -3.47 11.42 4.62
C ALA A 226 -2.09 11.40 3.97
N LEU A 227 -2.00 11.13 2.66
CA LEU A 227 -0.72 11.16 1.94
C LEU A 227 -0.14 12.56 1.85
N ALA A 228 -0.97 13.57 1.56
CA ALA A 228 -0.53 14.97 1.49
C ALA A 228 0.03 15.45 2.83
N GLN A 229 -0.59 15.09 3.96
CA GLN A 229 -0.09 15.39 5.30
C GLN A 229 1.26 14.70 5.57
N ILE A 230 1.38 13.41 5.24
CA ILE A 230 2.63 12.63 5.40
C ILE A 230 3.78 13.24 4.56
N LEU A 231 3.48 13.66 3.33
CA LEU A 231 4.44 14.28 2.44
C LEU A 231 4.79 15.71 2.86
N GLY A 232 3.78 16.47 3.27
CA GLY A 232 3.86 17.90 3.56
C GLY A 232 4.59 18.21 4.85
N GLY A 233 4.39 17.42 5.92
CA GLY A 233 5.02 17.65 7.22
C GLY A 233 4.78 19.07 7.77
N SER A 234 3.78 19.23 8.63
CA SER A 234 3.53 20.42 9.46
C SER A 234 3.01 21.70 8.78
N ASN A 235 2.84 21.75 7.45
CA ASN A 235 2.43 22.98 6.73
C ASN A 235 1.26 22.83 5.74
N PHE A 236 0.43 21.79 5.84
CA PHE A 236 -0.86 21.85 5.16
C PHE A 236 -1.83 22.59 6.08
N PRO A 237 -2.18 23.86 5.82
CA PRO A 237 -3.25 24.50 6.56
C PRO A 237 -4.50 23.65 6.36
N ASP A 238 -5.25 23.43 7.43
CA ASP A 238 -6.60 22.88 7.37
C ASP A 238 -7.37 23.63 6.29
N SER A 239 -7.45 23.06 5.09
CA SER A 239 -8.35 23.55 4.07
C SER A 239 -9.73 23.19 4.56
N LYS A 240 -10.30 24.11 5.34
CA LYS A 240 -11.72 24.16 5.63
C LYS A 240 -12.45 23.91 4.31
N VAL A 241 -13.09 22.76 4.23
CA VAL A 241 -14.17 22.51 3.29
C VAL A 241 -15.28 23.48 3.68
N SER A 242 -15.34 24.61 2.98
CA SER A 242 -16.49 25.52 2.93
C SER A 242 -17.23 25.28 1.62
#